data_AF-A0A6A3AR07-F1
#
_entry.id   AF-A0A6A3AR07-F1
#
_cell.length_a   1.000
_cell.length_b   1.000
_cell.length_c   1.000
_cell.angle_alpha   90.00
_cell.angle_beta   90.00
_cell.angle_gamma   90.00
#
_symmetry.space_group_name_H-M   'P 1'
#
loop_
_entity.id
_entity.type
_entity.pdbx_description
1 polymer ?
#
loop_
_entity_poly.entity_id
_entity_poly.type
_entity_poly.pdbx_seq_one_letter_code
_entity_poly.pdbx_strand_id
1 'polypeptide(L)'
;MRLMEGKSRIFFVLFFLLPLIAKRASATQHVVGGSQGWDESVDLNTWASGQTFKVGDQLVFKYSSGLHSVVELGSGTAYKNCDLGTSLDTKNTGNDVVKLNKVGTRYFACGTLGHCEQGMKMKITTVAGNAPSEPASADSGAFTPHSFPYFLCFLHYYSLCFIFCFEIFYLIMLFWRFGILNVSHY
;
A
#
# COMPACT_ATOMS: atom_id res chain seq x y z
N MET A 1 1.34 45.04 24.76
CA MET A 1 0.78 43.66 24.76
C MET A 1 0.23 43.16 23.42
N ARG A 2 -0.25 44.02 22.49
CA ARG A 2 -0.81 43.59 21.18
C ARG A 2 0.16 42.84 20.23
N LEU A 3 1.47 42.87 20.48
CA LEU A 3 2.48 42.19 19.64
C LEU A 3 2.65 40.69 19.94
N MET A 4 2.20 40.20 21.10
CA MET A 4 2.41 38.80 21.52
C MET A 4 1.25 37.87 21.07
N GLU A 5 0.06 38.43 20.84
CA GLU A 5 -1.13 37.66 20.42
C GLU A 5 -1.05 37.18 18.96
N GLY A 6 -0.45 37.97 18.07
CA GLY A 6 -0.28 37.60 16.66
C GLY A 6 0.69 36.45 16.46
N LYS A 7 1.80 36.43 17.20
CA LYS A 7 2.83 35.38 17.13
C LYS A 7 2.34 34.03 17.68
N SER A 8 1.57 34.05 18.77
CA SER A 8 0.97 32.85 19.35
C SER A 8 -0.08 32.21 18.42
N ARG A 9 -0.91 33.03 17.77
CA ARG A 9 -1.89 32.57 16.77
C ARG A 9 -1.22 31.95 15.54
N ILE A 10 -0.13 32.56 15.05
CA ILE A 10 0.65 32.03 13.91
C ILE A 10 1.30 30.70 14.26
N PHE A 11 1.87 30.54 15.46
CA PHE A 11 2.43 29.28 15.92
C PHE A 11 1.38 28.18 16.05
N PHE A 12 0.20 28.48 16.60
CA PHE A 12 -0.92 27.53 16.66
C PHE A 12 -1.38 27.09 15.27
N VAL A 13 -1.56 28.04 14.33
CA VAL A 13 -1.95 27.73 12.96
C VAL A 13 -0.89 26.86 12.25
N LEU A 14 0.40 27.13 12.43
CA LEU A 14 1.49 26.32 11.89
C LEU A 14 1.55 24.92 12.51
N PHE A 15 1.36 24.79 13.82
CA PHE A 15 1.44 23.51 14.54
C PHE A 15 0.27 22.57 14.17
N PHE A 16 -0.93 23.10 13.94
CA PHE A 16 -2.10 22.32 13.53
C PHE A 16 -2.19 22.06 12.01
N LEU A 17 -1.52 22.85 11.16
CA LEU A 17 -1.47 22.61 9.70
C LEU A 17 -0.28 21.72 9.26
N LEU A 18 0.74 21.54 10.10
CA LEU A 18 1.92 20.71 9.78
C LEU A 18 1.68 19.18 9.64
N PRO A 19 0.70 18.51 10.28
CA PRO A 19 0.59 17.05 10.17
C PRO A 19 -0.05 16.53 8.88
N LEU A 20 -0.38 17.39 7.91
CA LEU A 20 -1.12 16.99 6.69
C LEU A 20 -0.26 16.35 5.58
N ILE A 21 1.05 16.22 5.74
CA ILE A 21 1.93 15.61 4.71
C ILE A 21 2.40 14.21 5.13
N ALA A 22 1.49 13.40 5.66
CA ALA A 22 1.71 11.96 5.67
C ALA A 22 1.47 11.44 4.24
N LYS A 23 2.54 11.26 3.45
CA LYS A 23 2.45 10.53 2.18
C LYS A 23 1.96 9.12 2.49
N ARG A 24 0.70 8.80 2.15
CA ARG A 24 0.24 7.41 2.20
C ARG A 24 1.02 6.64 1.14
N ALA A 25 1.89 5.73 1.57
CA ALA A 25 2.43 4.71 0.69
C ALA A 25 1.28 3.78 0.28
N SER A 26 0.86 3.87 -0.98
CA SER A 26 -0.11 2.95 -1.56
C SER A 26 0.61 1.98 -2.48
N ALA A 27 0.24 0.70 -2.40
CA ALA A 27 0.72 -0.34 -3.31
C ALA A 27 0.14 -0.12 -4.71
N THR A 28 1.00 -0.06 -5.74
CA THR A 28 0.55 0.06 -7.13
C THR A 28 -0.04 -1.26 -7.59
N GLN A 29 -1.13 -1.19 -8.37
CA GLN A 29 -1.66 -2.35 -9.08
C GLN A 29 -1.31 -2.24 -10.56
N HIS A 30 -0.54 -3.20 -11.06
CA HIS A 30 -0.22 -3.32 -12.48
C HIS A 30 -1.17 -4.36 -13.10
N VAL A 31 -2.15 -3.89 -13.85
CA VAL A 31 -3.00 -4.78 -14.65
C VAL A 31 -2.17 -5.26 -15.84
N VAL A 32 -1.81 -6.54 -15.82
CA VAL A 32 -0.94 -7.15 -16.82
C VAL A 32 -1.59 -7.05 -18.20
N GLY A 33 -0.85 -6.53 -19.19
CA GLY A 33 -1.35 -6.24 -20.53
C GLY A 33 -2.34 -5.08 -20.64
N GLY A 34 -2.56 -4.32 -19.56
CA GLY A 34 -3.42 -3.13 -19.59
C GLY A 34 -4.89 -3.47 -19.85
N SER A 35 -5.49 -2.81 -20.85
CA SER A 35 -6.90 -3.03 -21.21
C SER A 35 -7.17 -4.38 -21.90
N GLN A 36 -6.15 -4.97 -22.52
CA GLN A 36 -6.26 -6.27 -23.19
C GLN A 36 -6.12 -7.45 -22.20
N GLY A 37 -5.47 -7.22 -21.07
CA GLY A 37 -5.33 -8.23 -20.02
C GLY A 37 -4.23 -9.27 -20.29
N TRP A 38 -4.34 -10.41 -19.62
CA TRP A 38 -3.45 -11.54 -19.78
C TRP A 38 -3.93 -12.39 -20.97
N ASP A 39 -3.38 -12.12 -22.16
CA ASP A 39 -3.85 -12.66 -23.44
C ASP A 39 -2.67 -12.91 -24.41
N GLU A 40 -2.83 -13.84 -25.34
CA GLU A 40 -1.82 -14.23 -26.34
C GLU A 40 -1.55 -13.12 -27.38
N SER A 41 -2.51 -12.23 -27.61
CA SER A 41 -2.37 -11.14 -28.59
C SER A 41 -1.56 -9.95 -28.08
N VAL A 42 -1.17 -9.96 -26.80
CA VAL A 42 -0.47 -8.85 -26.14
C VAL A 42 1.04 -9.04 -26.19
N ASP A 43 1.79 -8.01 -26.59
CA ASP A 43 3.24 -7.98 -26.37
C ASP A 43 3.55 -7.68 -24.89
N LEU A 44 3.54 -8.75 -24.09
CA LEU A 44 3.77 -8.71 -22.65
C LEU A 44 5.19 -8.25 -22.28
N ASN A 45 6.18 -8.45 -23.15
CA ASN A 45 7.55 -7.99 -22.90
C ASN A 45 7.63 -6.48 -23.04
N THR A 46 7.05 -5.93 -24.11
CA THR A 46 6.95 -4.47 -24.30
C THR A 46 6.15 -3.85 -23.16
N TRP A 47 4.99 -4.43 -22.82
CA TRP A 47 4.19 -3.99 -21.66
C TRP A 47 5.03 -3.96 -20.37
N ALA A 48 5.72 -5.05 -20.04
CA ALA A 48 6.50 -5.17 -18.82
C ALA A 48 7.68 -4.18 -18.78
N SER A 49 8.35 -3.93 -19.91
CA SER A 49 9.45 -2.97 -20.01
C SER A 49 9.03 -1.52 -19.78
N GLY A 50 7.76 -1.19 -20.02
CA GLY A 50 7.19 0.12 -19.74
C GLY A 50 6.79 0.32 -18.27
N GLN A 51 6.97 -0.68 -17.41
CA GLN A 51 6.60 -0.62 -16.00
C GLN A 51 7.81 -0.52 -15.09
N THR A 52 7.60 0.05 -13.90
CA THR A 52 8.53 -0.08 -12.76
C THR A 52 7.81 -0.84 -11.66
N PHE A 53 8.25 -2.06 -11.39
CA PHE A 53 7.69 -2.91 -10.35
C PHE A 53 8.45 -2.75 -9.04
N LYS A 54 7.76 -2.46 -7.95
CA LYS A 54 8.38 -2.27 -6.63
C LYS A 54 7.87 -3.29 -5.62
N VAL A 55 8.69 -3.56 -4.60
CA VAL A 55 8.21 -4.31 -3.44
C VAL A 55 7.03 -3.57 -2.80
N GLY A 56 5.95 -4.30 -2.57
CA GLY A 56 4.66 -3.79 -2.12
C GLY A 56 3.61 -3.72 -3.23
N ASP A 57 4.02 -3.63 -4.51
CA ASP A 57 3.08 -3.59 -5.64
C ASP A 57 2.41 -4.96 -5.88
N GLN A 58 1.41 -4.96 -6.76
CA GLN A 58 0.65 -6.14 -7.14
C GLN A 58 0.55 -6.24 -8.67
N LEU A 59 0.71 -7.45 -9.20
CA LEU A 59 0.31 -7.80 -10.56
C LEU A 59 -1.13 -8.30 -10.53
N VAL A 60 -1.96 -7.80 -11.44
CA VAL A 60 -3.35 -8.24 -11.60
C VAL A 60 -3.51 -8.84 -12.98
N PHE A 61 -3.74 -10.14 -13.04
CA PHE A 61 -3.93 -10.90 -14.26
C PHE A 61 -5.42 -11.08 -14.50
N LYS A 62 -5.93 -10.44 -15.55
CA LYS A 62 -7.35 -10.53 -15.95
C LYS A 62 -7.46 -11.32 -17.25
N TYR A 63 -8.28 -12.35 -17.24
CA TYR A 63 -8.51 -13.23 -18.38
C TYR A 63 -9.80 -14.06 -18.19
N SER A 64 -10.31 -14.65 -19.27
CA SER A 64 -11.44 -15.57 -19.18
C SER A 64 -11.00 -16.87 -18.51
N SER A 65 -11.55 -17.16 -17.33
CA SER A 65 -11.29 -18.41 -16.60
C SER A 65 -11.51 -19.62 -17.50
N GLY A 66 -10.58 -20.58 -17.46
CA GLY A 66 -10.60 -21.78 -18.29
C GLY A 66 -9.89 -21.65 -19.65
N LEU A 67 -9.65 -20.43 -20.16
CA LEU A 67 -8.84 -20.22 -21.37
C LEU A 67 -7.35 -20.09 -21.04
N HIS A 68 -7.05 -19.39 -19.95
CA HIS A 68 -5.69 -19.11 -19.53
C HIS A 68 -5.50 -19.46 -18.06
N SER A 69 -4.25 -19.45 -17.62
CA SER A 69 -3.84 -19.54 -16.22
C SER A 69 -2.58 -18.70 -16.03
N VAL A 70 -2.18 -18.51 -14.78
CA VAL A 70 -0.95 -17.83 -14.39
C VAL A 70 -0.07 -18.83 -13.64
N VAL A 71 1.03 -19.22 -14.26
CA VAL A 71 2.03 -20.11 -13.66
C VAL A 71 3.27 -19.29 -13.34
N GLU A 72 3.70 -19.30 -12.08
CA GLU A 72 4.98 -18.73 -11.68
C GLU A 72 6.08 -19.77 -11.81
N LEU A 73 7.16 -19.43 -12.52
CA LEU A 73 8.27 -20.33 -12.80
C LEU A 73 9.50 -19.97 -11.96
N GLY A 74 10.18 -21.00 -11.47
CA GLY A 74 11.30 -20.82 -10.53
C GLY A 74 12.62 -20.36 -11.16
N SER A 75 12.75 -20.40 -12.48
CA SER A 75 14.01 -20.06 -13.14
C SER A 75 13.84 -19.48 -14.54
N GLY A 76 14.85 -18.75 -14.99
CA GLY A 76 14.92 -18.26 -16.37
C GLY A 76 15.03 -19.38 -17.41
N THR A 77 15.57 -20.55 -17.03
CA THR A 77 15.62 -21.74 -17.89
C THR A 77 14.22 -22.32 -18.09
N ALA A 78 13.47 -22.49 -17.00
CA ALA A 78 12.08 -22.95 -17.07
C ALA A 78 11.21 -22.00 -17.90
N TYR A 79 11.39 -20.69 -17.71
CA TYR A 79 10.74 -19.65 -18.52
C TYR A 79 11.06 -19.73 -20.02
N LYS A 80 12.34 -19.92 -20.37
CA LYS A 80 12.75 -20.03 -21.77
C LYS A 80 12.15 -21.26 -22.43
N ASN A 81 12.16 -22.38 -21.72
CA ASN A 81 11.74 -23.69 -22.23
C ASN A 81 10.25 -23.99 -22.04
N CYS A 82 9.49 -23.08 -21.41
CA CYS A 82 8.11 -23.34 -21.01
C CYS A 82 7.94 -24.62 -20.17
N ASP A 83 8.89 -24.86 -19.26
CA ASP A 83 8.82 -25.98 -18.33
C ASP A 83 7.83 -25.65 -17.20
N LEU A 84 6.56 -25.93 -17.47
CA LEU A 84 5.47 -25.75 -16.51
C LEU A 84 5.50 -26.78 -15.37
N GLY A 85 6.27 -27.86 -15.49
CA GLY A 85 6.38 -28.91 -14.48
C GLY A 85 7.16 -28.50 -13.24
N THR A 86 7.96 -27.44 -13.33
CA THR A 86 8.73 -26.86 -12.21
C THR A 86 8.08 -25.58 -11.64
N SER A 87 6.75 -25.48 -11.74
CA SER A 87 5.98 -24.34 -11.23
C SER A 87 6.17 -24.12 -9.73
N LEU A 88 6.32 -22.86 -9.33
CA LEU A 88 6.31 -22.45 -7.92
C LEU A 88 4.89 -22.22 -7.39
N ASP A 89 4.02 -21.70 -8.24
CA ASP A 89 2.61 -21.42 -7.94
C ASP A 89 1.80 -21.43 -9.24
N THR A 90 0.51 -21.73 -9.14
CA THR A 90 -0.43 -21.72 -10.27
C THR A 90 -1.76 -21.13 -9.84
N LYS A 91 -2.30 -20.23 -10.67
CA LYS A 91 -3.61 -19.58 -10.47
C LYS A 91 -4.43 -19.66 -11.73
N ASN A 92 -5.75 -19.81 -11.58
CA ASN A 92 -6.67 -20.10 -12.68
C ASN A 92 -8.06 -19.48 -12.49
N THR A 93 -8.19 -18.39 -11.72
CA THR A 93 -9.51 -17.81 -11.41
C THR A 93 -10.05 -16.84 -12.45
N GLY A 94 -9.19 -16.36 -13.37
CA GLY A 94 -9.52 -15.30 -14.33
C GLY A 94 -9.34 -13.87 -13.81
N ASN A 95 -9.11 -13.68 -12.51
CA ASN A 95 -8.76 -12.40 -11.92
C ASN A 95 -7.76 -12.60 -10.78
N ASP A 96 -6.56 -13.03 -11.15
CA ASP A 96 -5.54 -13.43 -10.19
C ASP A 96 -4.65 -12.28 -9.79
N VAL A 97 -4.31 -12.22 -8.50
CA VAL A 97 -3.44 -11.21 -7.93
C VAL A 97 -2.15 -11.85 -7.42
N VAL A 98 -1.01 -11.32 -7.85
CA VAL A 98 0.32 -11.71 -7.37
C VAL A 98 0.97 -10.51 -6.69
N LYS A 99 1.23 -10.63 -5.39
CA LYS A 99 1.94 -9.58 -4.63
C LYS A 99 3.44 -9.65 -4.87
N LEU A 100 4.08 -8.50 -5.01
CA LEU A 100 5.52 -8.36 -5.20
C LEU A 100 6.19 -8.10 -3.86
N ASN A 101 6.60 -9.17 -3.18
CA ASN A 101 7.03 -9.10 -1.78
C ASN A 101 8.56 -9.00 -1.60
N LYS A 102 9.31 -9.25 -2.69
CA LYS A 102 10.78 -9.33 -2.65
C LYS A 102 11.37 -8.70 -3.91
N VAL A 103 12.55 -8.11 -3.75
CA VAL A 103 13.39 -7.67 -4.86
C VAL A 103 13.84 -8.89 -5.64
N GLY A 104 13.90 -8.78 -6.97
CA GLY A 104 14.43 -9.82 -7.83
C GLY A 104 13.63 -10.02 -9.11
N THR A 105 14.11 -10.94 -9.93
CA THR A 105 13.45 -11.33 -11.18
C THR A 105 12.45 -12.45 -10.93
N ARG A 106 11.25 -12.31 -11.49
CA ARG A 106 10.19 -13.32 -11.46
C ARG A 106 9.74 -13.63 -12.88
N TYR A 107 9.26 -14.85 -13.07
CA TYR A 107 8.89 -15.39 -14.37
C TYR A 107 7.47 -15.93 -14.31
N PHE A 108 6.65 -15.52 -15.27
CA PHE A 108 5.26 -15.93 -15.37
C PHE A 108 5.00 -16.49 -16.77
N ALA A 109 4.15 -17.49 -16.86
CA ALA A 109 3.72 -18.09 -18.13
C ALA A 109 2.26 -18.51 -18.03
N CYS A 110 1.59 -18.61 -19.19
CA CYS A 110 0.30 -19.28 -19.25
C CYS A 110 0.51 -20.79 -19.21
N GLY A 111 -0.30 -21.48 -18.40
CA GLY A 111 -0.24 -22.93 -18.26
C GLY A 111 -1.06 -23.69 -19.30
N THR A 112 -1.83 -23.00 -20.15
CA THR A 112 -2.57 -23.63 -21.24
C THR A 112 -1.61 -24.11 -22.32
N LEU A 113 -1.84 -25.34 -22.80
CA LEU A 113 -0.95 -26.03 -23.74
C LEU A 113 -0.67 -25.17 -24.99
N GLY A 114 0.61 -24.91 -25.26
CA GLY A 114 1.07 -24.15 -26.43
C GLY A 114 1.10 -22.63 -26.23
N HIS A 115 0.43 -22.07 -25.22
CA HIS A 115 0.32 -20.61 -25.07
C HIS A 115 1.67 -19.99 -24.65
N CYS A 116 2.41 -20.65 -23.74
CA CYS A 116 3.73 -20.18 -23.32
C CYS A 116 4.73 -20.15 -24.49
N GLU A 117 4.72 -21.19 -25.31
CA GLU A 117 5.59 -21.35 -26.48
C GLU A 117 5.28 -20.30 -27.55
N GLN A 118 4.01 -19.93 -27.68
CA GLN A 118 3.53 -18.86 -28.57
C GLN A 118 3.79 -17.45 -28.03
N GLY A 119 4.35 -17.33 -26.82
CA GLY A 119 4.80 -16.04 -26.28
C GLY A 119 3.96 -15.49 -25.14
N MET A 120 2.94 -16.21 -24.67
CA MET A 120 2.13 -15.83 -23.50
C MET A 120 2.88 -16.08 -22.19
N LYS A 121 3.95 -15.31 -22.02
CA LYS A 121 4.87 -15.36 -20.88
C LYS A 121 5.50 -14.00 -20.65
N MET A 122 5.86 -13.74 -19.40
CA MET A 122 6.35 -12.45 -18.96
C MET A 122 7.47 -12.61 -17.93
N LYS A 123 8.53 -11.83 -18.10
CA LYS A 123 9.59 -11.66 -17.11
C LYS A 123 9.49 -10.26 -16.52
N ILE A 124 9.55 -10.15 -15.20
CA ILE A 124 9.63 -8.84 -14.52
C ILE A 124 10.83 -8.79 -13.59
N THR A 125 11.27 -7.58 -13.27
CA THR A 125 12.25 -7.30 -12.21
C THR A 125 11.61 -6.37 -11.20
N THR A 126 11.49 -6.85 -9.97
CA THR A 126 11.00 -6.06 -8.83
C THR A 126 12.17 -5.37 -8.15
N VAL A 127 12.09 -4.05 -7.94
CA VAL A 127 13.07 -3.26 -7.20
C VAL A 127 12.58 -2.93 -5.79
N ALA A 128 13.44 -2.37 -4.94
CA ALA A 128 13.04 -1.95 -3.60
C ALA A 128 11.87 -0.95 -3.65
N GLY A 129 10.90 -1.12 -2.75
CA GLY A 129 9.83 -0.15 -2.55
C GLY A 129 10.36 1.14 -1.93
N ASN A 130 9.63 2.23 -2.14
CA ASN A 130 9.82 3.43 -1.35
C ASN A 130 9.29 3.17 0.06
N ALA A 131 10.11 2.60 0.93
CA ALA A 131 9.77 2.55 2.35
C ALA A 131 9.63 3.99 2.88
N PRO A 132 8.57 4.34 3.63
CA PRO A 132 8.74 5.31 4.70
C PRO A 132 9.87 4.78 5.59
N SER A 133 10.87 5.60 5.89
CA SER A 133 11.92 5.26 6.85
C SER A 133 11.29 5.10 8.24
N GLU A 134 10.81 3.90 8.52
CA GLU A 134 10.44 3.46 9.86
C GLU A 134 11.71 2.93 10.54
N PRO A 135 12.04 3.36 11.77
CA PRO A 135 13.22 2.89 12.47
C PRO A 135 13.13 1.37 12.66
N ALA A 136 14.15 0.64 12.20
CA ALA A 136 14.28 -0.79 12.41
C ALA A 136 14.19 -1.10 13.92
N SER A 137 13.09 -1.70 14.35
CA SER A 137 13.03 -2.42 15.62
C SER A 137 13.17 -3.91 15.29
N ALA A 138 14.19 -4.51 15.89
CA ALA A 138 14.58 -5.89 15.70
C ALA A 138 13.49 -6.87 16.16
N ASP A 139 13.46 -7.96 15.41
CA ASP A 139 12.79 -9.25 15.63
C ASP A 139 12.84 -9.74 17.08
N SER A 140 11.71 -10.26 17.59
CA SER A 140 11.61 -11.47 18.41
C SER A 140 10.15 -11.77 18.79
N GLY A 141 9.60 -12.90 18.33
CA GLY A 141 8.63 -13.67 19.12
C GLY A 141 7.27 -13.95 18.49
N ALA A 142 7.14 -15.17 17.95
CA ALA A 142 5.97 -16.05 17.94
C ALA A 142 4.56 -15.42 17.84
N PHE A 143 3.95 -15.54 16.65
CA PHE A 143 2.51 -15.40 16.47
C PHE A 143 1.77 -16.60 17.08
N THR A 144 1.09 -16.40 18.20
CA THR A 144 -0.10 -17.18 18.54
C THR A 144 -1.33 -16.32 18.27
N PRO A 145 -2.33 -16.80 17.50
CA PRO A 145 -3.60 -16.12 17.40
C PRO A 145 -4.40 -16.51 18.63
N HIS A 146 -4.77 -15.54 19.46
CA HIS A 146 -5.97 -15.53 20.30
C HIS A 146 -5.87 -14.39 21.31
N SER A 147 -6.62 -13.32 21.06
CA SER A 147 -7.67 -12.82 21.97
C SER A 147 -8.01 -11.37 21.60
N PHE A 148 -9.30 -11.18 21.33
CA PHE A 148 -9.97 -9.92 21.05
C PHE A 148 -10.30 -9.18 22.37
N PRO A 149 -9.38 -8.40 22.99
CA PRO A 149 -9.87 -7.22 23.71
C PRO A 149 -9.07 -5.93 23.48
N TYR A 150 -7.89 -5.96 22.83
CA TYR A 150 -7.02 -4.77 22.76
C TYR A 150 -7.38 -3.78 21.64
N PHE A 151 -8.00 -4.23 20.55
CA PHE A 151 -8.37 -3.34 19.43
C PHE A 151 -9.47 -2.34 19.80
N LEU A 152 -10.38 -2.76 20.70
CA LEU A 152 -11.42 -1.87 21.24
C LEU A 152 -10.87 -0.91 22.30
N CYS A 153 -9.85 -1.32 23.07
CA CYS A 153 -9.19 -0.44 24.03
C CYS A 153 -8.44 0.70 23.33
N PHE A 154 -7.79 0.42 22.20
CA PHE A 154 -7.12 1.43 21.37
C PHE A 154 -8.11 2.47 20.83
N LEU A 155 -9.26 2.05 20.30
CA LEU A 155 -10.26 2.99 19.77
C LEU A 155 -10.93 3.83 20.88
N HIS A 156 -11.15 3.26 22.06
CA HIS A 156 -11.69 4.01 23.21
C HIS A 156 -10.68 4.99 23.80
N TYR A 157 -9.39 4.64 23.87
CA TYR A 157 -8.34 5.56 24.33
C TYR A 157 -8.20 6.77 23.41
N TYR A 158 -8.21 6.55 22.09
CA TYR A 158 -8.18 7.66 21.12
C TYR A 158 -9.46 8.51 21.15
N SER A 159 -10.64 7.90 21.34
CA SER A 159 -11.90 8.65 21.47
C SER A 159 -11.94 9.49 22.75
N LEU A 160 -11.50 8.95 23.89
CA LEU A 160 -11.42 9.69 25.16
C LEU A 160 -10.38 10.80 25.12
N CYS A 161 -9.24 10.58 24.47
CA CYS A 161 -8.21 11.61 24.28
C CYS A 161 -8.72 12.75 23.37
N PHE A 162 -9.50 12.43 22.34
CA PHE A 162 -10.11 13.42 21.46
C PHE A 162 -11.18 14.26 22.18
N ILE A 163 -12.02 13.63 23.02
CA ILE A 163 -13.05 14.31 23.80
C ILE A 163 -12.43 15.19 24.90
N PHE A 164 -11.41 14.71 25.61
CA PHE A 164 -10.70 15.52 26.62
C PHE A 164 -9.99 16.73 26.02
N CYS A 165 -9.38 16.58 24.84
CA CYS A 165 -8.82 17.71 24.11
C CYS A 165 -9.91 18.71 23.72
N PHE A 166 -11.08 18.25 23.25
CA PHE A 166 -12.16 19.15 22.84
C PHE A 166 -12.76 19.94 24.01
N GLU A 167 -12.91 19.32 25.18
CA GLU A 167 -13.40 19.97 26.40
C GLU A 167 -12.39 20.97 26.98
N ILE A 168 -11.09 20.63 26.97
CA ILE A 168 -10.05 21.58 27.39
C ILE A 168 -10.00 22.77 26.42
N PHE A 169 -10.13 22.54 25.11
CA PHE A 169 -10.22 23.62 24.13
C PHE A 169 -11.48 24.48 24.32
N TYR A 170 -12.63 23.87 24.59
CA TYR A 170 -13.89 24.58 24.83
C TYR A 170 -13.84 25.42 26.12
N LEU A 171 -13.26 24.88 27.20
CA LEU A 171 -13.03 25.62 28.44
C LEU A 171 -12.07 26.79 28.24
N ILE A 172 -10.96 26.60 27.51
CA ILE A 172 -10.03 27.69 27.18
C ILE A 172 -10.73 28.79 26.36
N MET A 173 -11.61 28.42 25.42
CA MET A 173 -12.41 29.39 24.66
C MET A 173 -13.46 30.10 25.52
N LEU A 174 -14.10 29.42 26.47
CA LEU A 174 -15.03 30.03 27.43
C LEU A 174 -14.30 30.99 28.37
N PHE A 175 -13.13 30.62 28.90
CA PHE A 175 -12.30 31.51 29.70
C PHE A 175 -11.87 32.76 28.92
N TRP A 176 -11.58 32.63 27.62
CA TRP A 176 -11.34 33.80 26.75
C TRP A 176 -12.59 34.64 26.52
N ARG A 177 -13.76 34.02 26.33
CA ARG A 177 -15.03 34.72 26.07
C ARG A 177 -15.57 35.45 27.31
N PHE A 178 -15.34 34.93 28.51
CA PHE A 178 -15.73 35.57 29.77
C PHE A 178 -14.65 36.51 30.33
N GLY A 179 -13.36 36.27 30.07
CA GLY A 179 -12.27 37.15 30.48
C GLY A 179 -12.25 38.51 29.77
N ILE A 180 -12.79 38.60 28.54
CA ILE A 180 -12.88 39.86 27.78
C ILE A 180 -14.02 40.76 28.30
N LEU A 181 -15.06 40.20 28.94
CA LEU A 181 -16.20 40.97 29.43
C LEU A 181 -15.94 41.71 30.76
N ASN A 182 -14.82 41.42 31.45
CA ASN A 182 -14.52 42.00 32.77
C ASN A 182 -13.49 43.14 32.74
N VAL A 183 -13.07 43.61 31.56
CA VAL A 183 -12.10 44.73 31.39
C VAL A 183 -12.75 45.94 30.71
N SER A 184 -14.08 46.08 30.78
CA SER A 184 -14.82 47.24 30.23
C SER A 184 -15.60 48.03 31.28
N HIS A 185 -15.24 47.90 32.56
CA HIS A 185 -15.82 48.67 33.66
C HIS A 185 -14.75 49.21 34.62
N TYR A 186 -13.80 49.97 34.08
CA TYR A 186 -13.07 51.03 34.79
C TYR A 186 -12.72 52.15 33.80
#